data_AF-A0A5A7TLS7-F1
#
_entry.id   AF-A0A5A7TLS7-F1
#
_cell.length_a   1.000
_cell.length_b   1.000
_cell.length_c   1.000
_cell.angle_alpha   90.00
_cell.angle_beta   90.00
_cell.angle_gamma   90.00
#
_symmetry.space_group_name_H-M   'P 1'
#
loop_
_entity.id
_entity.type
_entity.pdbx_description
1 polymer ?
#
loop_
_entity_poly.entity_id
_entity_poly.type
_entity_poly.pdbx_seq_one_letter_code
_entity_poly.pdbx_strand_id
1 'polypeptide(L)'
;MNGERIRLRREQGEAINSGRQLDGDRDTDMMITGQWHSFLGKYKVGFTNEGKVMALDLEIYNNGGNSLDLSLAILECAMFHSDNVYEIPNVRIQGKPKSVEEAWCSYGSYKVWHIIYTKANEPGALVHVYTDGTVLVTHGGVEMGQGLHTKVAQVAASAFNIPLSSVFISETSTDKVI
;
A
#
# COMPACT_ATOMS: atom_id res chain seq x y z
N MET A 1 -24.09 -21.55 25.43
CA MET A 1 -24.28 -20.09 25.35
C MET A 1 -24.15 -19.71 23.88
N ASN A 2 -25.05 -18.84 23.41
CA ASN A 2 -25.67 -18.85 22.09
C ASN A 2 -24.74 -18.87 20.87
N GLY A 3 -24.89 -19.91 20.04
CA GLY A 3 -24.43 -19.92 18.65
C GLY A 3 -25.54 -19.40 17.74
N GLU A 4 -25.46 -18.14 17.33
CA GLU A 4 -26.21 -17.65 16.17
C GLU A 4 -25.50 -18.13 14.91
N ARG A 5 -26.04 -19.20 14.32
CA ARG A 5 -25.70 -19.63 12.97
C ARG A 5 -26.10 -18.53 11.99
N ILE A 6 -25.12 -17.93 11.32
CA ILE A 6 -25.33 -17.18 10.09
C ILE A 6 -26.05 -18.12 9.09
N ARG A 7 -27.37 -17.94 8.95
CA ARG A 7 -28.17 -18.64 7.93
C ARG A 7 -27.85 -18.01 6.57
N LEU A 8 -26.82 -18.51 5.90
CA LEU A 8 -26.70 -18.31 4.46
C LEU A 8 -27.85 -19.09 3.80
N ARG A 9 -28.97 -18.41 3.53
CA ARG A 9 -29.97 -18.93 2.59
C ARG A 9 -29.27 -19.08 1.25
N ARG A 10 -29.02 -20.32 0.83
CA ARG A 10 -28.83 -20.67 -0.57
C ARG A 10 -30.15 -20.43 -1.30
N GLU A 11 -30.40 -19.20 -1.69
CA GLU A 11 -31.35 -18.92 -2.78
C GLU A 11 -30.53 -18.75 -4.06
N GLN A 12 -31.05 -19.36 -5.12
CA GLN A 12 -30.42 -19.53 -6.42
C GLN A 12 -30.10 -18.17 -7.05
N GLY A 13 -29.05 -18.15 -7.87
CA GLY A 13 -28.47 -16.92 -8.41
C GLY A 13 -29.43 -16.15 -9.32
N GLU A 14 -29.92 -15.04 -8.81
CA GLU A 14 -30.29 -13.86 -9.59
C GLU A 14 -29.70 -12.64 -8.87
N ALA A 15 -29.01 -11.77 -9.62
CA ALA A 15 -28.50 -10.52 -9.08
C ALA A 15 -29.70 -9.61 -8.79
N ILE A 16 -30.12 -9.55 -7.52
CA ILE A 16 -31.18 -8.64 -7.11
C ILE A 16 -30.71 -7.20 -7.29
N ASN A 17 -31.49 -6.38 -8.01
CA ASN A 17 -31.21 -4.97 -8.25
C ASN A 17 -31.62 -4.11 -7.04
N SER A 18 -31.06 -4.45 -5.88
CA SER A 18 -31.21 -3.67 -4.64
C SER A 18 -29.84 -3.45 -4.02
N GLY A 19 -29.64 -2.24 -3.48
CA GLY A 19 -28.40 -1.90 -2.77
C GLY A 19 -28.20 -2.87 -1.59
N ARG A 20 -27.00 -3.44 -1.48
CA ARG A 20 -26.60 -4.29 -0.37
C ARG A 20 -25.43 -3.66 0.34
N GLN A 21 -25.57 -3.44 1.63
CA GLN A 21 -24.47 -3.10 2.52
C GLN A 21 -23.84 -4.41 3.03
N LEU A 22 -22.52 -4.49 2.98
CA LEU A 22 -21.75 -5.62 3.47
C LEU A 22 -20.79 -5.11 4.55
N ASP A 23 -21.16 -5.33 5.80
CA ASP A 23 -20.30 -5.05 6.94
C ASP A 23 -19.69 -6.37 7.41
N GLY A 24 -18.37 -6.48 7.33
CA GLY A 24 -17.65 -7.69 7.75
C GLY A 24 -17.45 -7.73 9.26
N ASP A 25 -17.75 -8.88 9.88
CA ASP A 25 -17.31 -9.13 11.25
C ASP A 25 -15.79 -9.14 11.33
N ARG A 26 -15.23 -8.71 12.46
CA ARG A 26 -13.78 -8.61 12.67
C ARG A 26 -13.03 -9.91 12.38
N ASP A 27 -13.59 -11.05 12.79
CA ASP A 27 -12.96 -12.36 12.57
C ASP A 27 -12.90 -12.68 11.06
N THR A 28 -13.95 -12.31 10.32
CA THR A 28 -14.03 -12.51 8.87
C THR A 28 -13.04 -11.60 8.15
N ASP A 29 -12.93 -10.34 8.56
CA ASP A 29 -11.95 -9.38 8.04
C ASP A 29 -10.52 -9.91 8.20
N MET A 30 -10.13 -10.28 9.43
CA MET A 30 -8.78 -10.78 9.74
C MET A 30 -8.40 -12.08 8.99
N MET A 31 -9.37 -12.90 8.60
CA MET A 31 -9.14 -14.13 7.83
C MET A 31 -9.02 -13.87 6.32
N ILE A 32 -9.73 -12.87 5.79
CA ILE A 32 -9.85 -12.66 4.34
C ILE A 32 -8.84 -11.63 3.82
N THR A 33 -8.66 -10.49 4.50
CA THR A 33 -7.89 -9.36 3.97
C THR A 33 -6.37 -9.57 4.00
N GLY A 34 -5.92 -10.67 4.61
CA GLY A 34 -4.50 -10.96 4.79
C GLY A 34 -3.84 -10.08 5.84
N GLN A 35 -2.53 -10.28 6.02
CA GLN A 35 -1.70 -9.55 6.98
C GLN A 35 -0.39 -9.13 6.31
N TRP A 36 0.50 -8.50 7.09
CA TRP A 36 1.86 -8.18 6.68
C TRP A 36 2.62 -9.41 6.16
N HIS A 37 3.46 -9.20 5.14
CA HIS A 37 4.34 -10.25 4.63
C HIS A 37 5.33 -10.72 5.70
N SER A 38 5.39 -12.03 5.92
CA SER A 38 6.49 -12.62 6.66
C SER A 38 7.76 -12.59 5.81
N PHE A 39 8.85 -12.08 6.38
CA PHE A 39 10.16 -12.01 5.72
C PHE A 39 11.15 -13.01 6.32
N LEU A 40 12.00 -13.56 5.46
CA LEU A 40 13.19 -14.31 5.84
C LEU A 40 14.40 -13.67 5.16
N GLY A 41 15.34 -13.17 5.95
CA GLY A 41 16.60 -12.60 5.48
C GLY A 41 17.78 -13.52 5.78
N LYS A 42 18.56 -13.89 4.75
CA LYS A 42 19.87 -14.53 4.92
C LYS A 42 20.94 -13.52 4.57
N TYR A 43 21.85 -13.24 5.49
CA TYR A 43 22.86 -12.22 5.31
C TYR A 43 24.27 -12.74 5.57
N LYS A 44 25.24 -12.17 4.87
CA LYS A 44 26.66 -12.27 5.16
C LYS A 44 27.24 -10.87 5.15
N VAL A 45 27.98 -10.53 6.19
CA VAL A 45 28.55 -9.19 6.38
C VAL A 45 30.05 -9.31 6.58
N GLY A 46 30.81 -8.51 5.83
CA GLY A 46 32.24 -8.31 6.03
C GLY A 46 32.49 -7.00 6.78
N PHE A 47 33.20 -7.08 7.90
CA PHE A 47 33.55 -5.93 8.75
C PHE A 47 35.08 -5.78 8.88
N THR A 48 35.55 -4.56 9.12
CA THR A 48 36.93 -4.30 9.54
C THR A 48 37.07 -4.47 11.06
N ASN A 49 38.30 -4.57 11.56
CA ASN A 49 38.58 -4.60 13.00
C ASN A 49 38.14 -3.30 13.72
N GLU A 50 37.94 -2.21 12.98
CA GLU A 50 37.43 -0.92 13.47
C GLU A 50 35.89 -0.88 13.52
N GLY A 51 35.21 -1.94 13.09
CA GLY A 51 33.74 -2.04 13.07
C GLY A 51 33.08 -1.44 11.82
N LYS A 52 33.84 -1.03 10.79
CA LYS A 52 33.28 -0.53 9.54
C LYS A 52 32.77 -1.68 8.67
N VAL A 53 31.54 -1.56 8.16
CA VAL A 53 30.96 -2.53 7.22
C VAL A 53 31.52 -2.28 5.82
N MET A 54 32.14 -3.29 5.23
CA MET A 54 32.79 -3.19 3.91
C MET A 54 32.03 -3.94 2.82
N ALA A 55 31.32 -5.01 3.19
CA ALA A 55 30.56 -5.82 2.25
C ALA A 55 29.29 -6.40 2.89
N LEU A 56 28.20 -6.44 2.12
CA LEU A 56 26.94 -7.05 2.48
C LEU A 56 26.43 -7.92 1.31
N ASP A 57 26.19 -9.20 1.57
CA ASP A 57 25.45 -10.11 0.69
C ASP A 57 24.15 -10.52 1.39
N LEU A 58 23.02 -10.07 0.87
CA LEU A 58 21.70 -10.19 1.48
C LEU A 58 20.72 -10.88 0.52
N GLU A 59 20.11 -11.97 0.97
CA GLU A 59 18.98 -12.60 0.31
C GLU A 59 17.71 -12.40 1.13
N ILE A 60 16.69 -11.80 0.51
CA ILE A 60 15.40 -11.49 1.12
C ILE A 60 14.33 -12.37 0.48
N TYR A 61 13.55 -13.04 1.32
CA TYR A 61 12.40 -13.84 0.91
C TYR A 61 11.15 -13.26 1.57
N ASN A 62 10.10 -12.99 0.80
CA ASN A 62 8.79 -12.63 1.34
C ASN A 62 7.75 -13.70 0.99
N ASN A 63 6.88 -14.00 1.96
CA ASN A 63 5.74 -14.86 1.74
C ASN A 63 4.59 -14.06 1.09
N GLY A 64 4.33 -14.32 -0.20
CA GLY A 64 3.29 -13.64 -0.98
C GLY A 64 1.90 -14.28 -0.87
N GLY A 65 1.72 -15.37 -0.11
CA GLY A 65 0.41 -16.02 -0.02
C GLY A 65 -0.02 -16.68 -1.32
N ASN A 66 -1.31 -16.64 -1.62
CA ASN A 66 -1.94 -17.31 -2.78
C ASN A 66 -1.95 -16.46 -4.06
N SER A 67 -1.62 -15.16 -3.99
CA SER A 67 -1.58 -14.26 -5.14
C SER A 67 -0.41 -13.30 -4.99
N LEU A 68 0.28 -12.98 -6.09
CA LEU A 68 1.44 -12.10 -6.03
C LEU A 68 1.08 -10.66 -5.67
N ASP A 69 -0.12 -10.18 -6.00
CA ASP A 69 -0.63 -8.83 -5.68
C ASP A 69 0.48 -7.75 -5.63
N LEU A 70 0.62 -7.00 -4.53
CA LEU A 70 1.67 -6.00 -4.31
C LEU A 70 2.98 -6.59 -3.74
N SER A 71 3.09 -7.92 -3.65
CA SER A 71 4.24 -8.61 -3.03
C SER A 71 5.56 -8.33 -3.75
N LEU A 72 5.54 -8.08 -5.06
CA LEU A 72 6.72 -7.67 -5.83
C LEU A 72 7.18 -6.25 -5.46
N ALA A 73 6.26 -5.29 -5.45
CA ALA A 73 6.56 -3.91 -5.07
C ALA A 73 7.06 -3.81 -3.62
N ILE A 74 6.47 -4.59 -2.71
CA ILE A 74 6.91 -4.67 -1.31
C ILE A 74 8.33 -5.23 -1.21
N LEU A 75 8.65 -6.28 -1.97
CA LEU A 75 9.99 -6.87 -2.00
C LEU A 75 11.02 -5.89 -2.57
N GLU A 76 10.67 -5.16 -3.62
CA GLU A 76 11.53 -4.12 -4.19
C GLU A 76 11.79 -2.99 -3.20
N CYS A 77 10.75 -2.49 -2.52
CA CYS A 77 10.92 -1.53 -1.44
C CYS A 77 11.84 -2.07 -0.34
N ALA A 78 11.70 -3.33 0.07
CA ALA A 78 12.60 -3.93 1.05
C ALA A 78 14.05 -3.98 0.56
N MET A 79 14.28 -4.28 -0.72
CA MET A 79 15.63 -4.28 -1.32
C MET A 79 16.22 -2.87 -1.37
N PHE A 80 15.47 -1.87 -1.81
CA PHE A 80 15.95 -0.49 -1.95
C PHE A 80 16.20 0.23 -0.62
N HIS A 81 15.64 -0.27 0.49
CA HIS A 81 15.84 0.32 1.82
C HIS A 81 16.68 -0.58 2.76
N SER A 82 17.31 -1.63 2.23
CA SER A 82 18.11 -2.58 3.03
C SER A 82 19.44 -2.01 3.53
N ASP A 83 19.96 -0.98 2.88
CA ASP A 83 21.15 -0.20 3.28
C ASP A 83 20.84 0.84 4.38
N ASN A 84 19.57 1.25 4.51
CA ASN A 84 19.07 2.19 5.51
C ASN A 84 19.84 3.53 5.51
N VAL A 85 20.77 3.74 6.46
CA VAL A 85 21.61 4.95 6.56
C VAL A 85 23.11 4.60 6.51
N TYR A 86 23.46 3.35 6.22
CA TYR A 86 24.85 2.89 6.21
C TYR A 86 25.43 2.96 4.80
N GLU A 87 26.57 3.64 4.66
CA GLU A 87 27.35 3.61 3.45
C GLU A 87 28.14 2.29 3.38
N ILE A 88 27.69 1.35 2.54
CA ILE A 88 28.35 0.07 2.33
C ILE A 88 28.92 0.06 0.90
N PRO A 89 30.24 0.04 0.72
CA PRO A 89 30.84 0.20 -0.60
C PRO A 89 30.62 -1.00 -1.54
N ASN A 90 30.39 -2.21 -0.99
CA ASN A 90 30.14 -3.42 -1.78
C ASN A 90 28.86 -4.10 -1.32
N VAL A 91 27.77 -3.92 -2.07
CA VAL A 91 26.46 -4.48 -1.71
C VAL A 91 25.94 -5.39 -2.82
N ARG A 92 25.45 -6.56 -2.42
CA ARG A 92 24.65 -7.44 -3.25
C ARG A 92 23.37 -7.78 -2.50
N ILE A 93 22.22 -7.42 -3.07
CA ILE A 93 20.90 -7.72 -2.51
C ILE A 93 20.11 -8.52 -3.54
N GLN A 94 19.45 -9.60 -3.11
CA GLN A 94 18.59 -10.43 -3.95
C GLN A 94 17.26 -10.67 -3.26
N GLY A 95 16.16 -10.24 -3.90
CA GLY A 95 14.81 -10.55 -3.48
C GLY A 95 14.25 -11.76 -4.22
N LYS A 96 13.54 -12.65 -3.51
CA LYS A 96 12.78 -13.75 -4.11
C LYS A 96 11.38 -13.84 -3.49
N PRO A 97 10.30 -13.55 -4.24
CA PRO A 97 8.95 -13.81 -3.78
C PRO A 97 8.71 -15.30 -3.72
N LYS A 98 7.99 -15.77 -2.70
CA LYS A 98 7.54 -17.15 -2.59
C LYS A 98 6.05 -17.20 -2.36
N SER A 99 5.32 -17.95 -3.18
CA SER A 99 3.94 -18.33 -2.85
C SER A 99 3.94 -19.38 -1.74
N VAL A 100 2.85 -19.45 -0.97
CA VAL A 100 2.72 -20.46 0.12
C VAL A 100 2.80 -21.90 -0.39
N GLU A 101 2.44 -22.14 -1.65
CA GLU A 101 2.49 -23.47 -2.27
C GLU A 101 3.92 -23.88 -2.67
N GLU A 102 4.82 -22.90 -2.87
CA GLU A 102 6.25 -23.11 -3.15
C GLU A 102 7.13 -23.14 -1.88
N ALA A 103 6.53 -23.06 -0.69
CA ALA A 103 7.27 -22.85 0.55
C ALA A 103 8.14 -24.05 1.00
N TRP A 104 8.02 -25.23 0.38
CA TRP A 104 8.71 -26.44 0.87
C TRP A 104 9.57 -27.23 -0.13
N CYS A 105 9.73 -26.83 -1.40
CA CYS A 105 10.63 -27.57 -2.30
C CYS A 105 11.36 -26.69 -3.33
N SER A 106 12.70 -26.84 -3.33
CA SER A 106 13.70 -26.60 -4.39
C SER A 106 13.49 -25.58 -5.53
N TYR A 107 14.53 -24.75 -5.69
CA TYR A 107 15.07 -24.23 -6.96
C TYR A 107 14.10 -23.61 -7.98
N GLY A 108 13.78 -22.34 -7.76
CA GLY A 108 13.38 -21.40 -8.81
C GLY A 108 14.05 -20.06 -8.54
N SER A 109 15.22 -19.80 -9.13
CA SER A 109 15.80 -18.45 -9.12
C SER A 109 15.20 -17.65 -10.27
N TYR A 110 14.13 -16.92 -9.99
CA TYR A 110 13.65 -15.90 -10.92
C TYR A 110 14.65 -14.73 -10.85
N LYS A 111 15.63 -14.69 -11.77
CA LYS A 111 16.42 -13.47 -12.02
C LYS A 111 15.56 -12.53 -12.84
N VAL A 112 14.74 -11.75 -12.14
CA VAL A 112 13.91 -10.71 -12.74
C VAL A 112 14.67 -9.41 -12.57
N TRP A 113 15.36 -8.97 -13.62
CA TRP A 113 15.80 -7.58 -13.76
C TRP A 113 14.60 -6.76 -14.22
N HIS A 114 13.60 -6.56 -13.37
CA HIS A 114 12.60 -5.54 -13.61
C HIS A 114 12.88 -4.39 -12.67
N ILE A 115 13.16 -3.23 -13.26
CA ILE A 115 12.85 -1.97 -12.60
C ILE A 115 11.33 -1.86 -12.82
N ILE A 116 10.51 -2.10 -11.79
CA ILE A 116 9.08 -1.79 -11.89
C ILE A 116 8.99 -0.26 -12.06
N TYR A 117 8.55 0.17 -13.24
CA TYR A 117 8.13 1.56 -13.44
C TYR A 117 6.85 1.77 -12.62
N THR A 118 6.98 2.34 -11.43
CA THR A 118 5.84 2.83 -10.66
C THR A 118 5.27 4.08 -11.35
N LYS A 119 4.46 3.89 -12.40
CA LYS A 119 3.60 4.95 -12.92
C LYS A 119 2.44 5.15 -11.93
N ALA A 120 2.73 5.76 -10.79
CA ALA A 120 1.78 6.05 -9.72
C ALA A 120 1.83 7.52 -9.27
N ASN A 121 2.59 8.37 -9.97
CA ASN A 121 2.91 9.73 -9.50
C ASN A 121 2.16 10.85 -10.25
N GLU A 122 0.95 10.58 -10.74
CA GLU A 122 0.10 11.57 -11.43
C GLU A 122 -1.08 11.95 -10.52
N PRO A 123 -0.93 12.91 -9.59
CA PRO A 123 -2.05 13.36 -8.76
C PRO A 123 -2.96 14.33 -9.53
N GLY A 124 -4.28 14.08 -9.47
CA GLY A 124 -5.32 14.97 -9.99
C GLY A 124 -6.08 15.72 -8.89
N ALA A 125 -6.53 16.94 -9.20
CA ALA A 125 -7.44 17.71 -8.35
C ALA A 125 -8.39 18.58 -9.20
N LEU A 126 -9.63 18.71 -8.73
CA LEU A 126 -10.68 19.55 -9.30
C LEU A 126 -11.04 20.65 -8.29
N VAL A 127 -11.03 21.91 -8.73
CA VAL A 127 -11.30 23.08 -7.88
C VAL A 127 -12.46 23.89 -8.45
N HIS A 128 -13.47 24.13 -7.64
CA HIS A 128 -14.58 25.03 -7.95
C HIS A 128 -14.47 26.30 -7.09
N VAL A 129 -14.50 27.46 -7.74
CA VAL A 129 -14.56 28.76 -7.08
C VAL A 129 -15.97 29.32 -7.30
N TYR A 130 -16.70 29.54 -6.21
CA TYR A 130 -18.06 30.06 -6.24
C TYR A 130 -18.08 31.59 -6.25
N THR A 131 -19.20 32.17 -6.66
CA THR A 131 -19.39 33.63 -6.77
C THR A 131 -19.41 34.35 -5.42
N ASP A 132 -19.61 33.62 -4.33
CA ASP A 132 -19.52 34.11 -2.95
C ASP A 132 -18.08 34.14 -2.40
N GLY A 133 -17.10 33.71 -3.20
CA GLY A 133 -15.68 33.65 -2.84
C GLY A 133 -15.28 32.38 -2.09
N THR A 134 -16.18 31.42 -1.91
CA THR A 134 -15.84 30.10 -1.34
C THR A 134 -15.22 29.18 -2.37
N VAL A 135 -14.38 28.25 -1.91
CA VAL A 135 -13.66 27.31 -2.78
C VAL A 135 -13.95 25.88 -2.34
N LEU A 136 -14.38 25.05 -3.29
CA LEU A 136 -14.55 23.61 -3.10
C LEU A 136 -13.46 22.85 -3.86
N VAL A 137 -12.67 22.06 -3.15
CA VAL A 137 -11.59 21.24 -3.72
C VAL A 137 -11.96 19.76 -3.62
N THR A 138 -11.74 19.03 -4.71
CA THR A 138 -11.80 17.57 -4.76
C THR A 138 -10.44 17.06 -5.23
N HIS A 139 -9.91 16.02 -4.61
CA HIS A 139 -8.65 15.39 -5.01
C HIS A 139 -8.76 13.86 -4.95
N GLY A 140 -7.92 13.14 -5.70
CA GLY A 140 -7.96 11.67 -5.77
C GLY A 140 -7.49 10.94 -4.50
N GLY A 141 -6.94 11.69 -3.54
CA GLY A 141 -6.48 11.13 -2.25
C GLY A 141 -7.63 10.93 -1.26
N VAL A 142 -7.60 9.84 -0.49
CA VAL A 142 -8.64 9.45 0.47
C VAL A 142 -8.20 9.77 1.91
N GLU A 143 -9.09 10.34 2.71
CA GLU A 143 -8.87 10.55 4.15
C GLU A 143 -9.10 9.26 4.94
N MET A 144 -8.11 8.88 5.74
CA MET A 144 -8.07 7.69 6.59
C MET A 144 -7.56 8.05 8.01
N GLY A 145 -7.57 9.34 8.37
CA GLY A 145 -7.09 9.86 9.67
C GLY A 145 -5.69 10.46 9.63
N GLN A 146 -5.02 10.46 8.47
CA GLN A 146 -3.71 11.08 8.26
C GLN A 146 -3.76 12.61 8.10
N GLY A 147 -4.96 13.19 8.05
CA GLY A 147 -5.18 14.63 7.92
C GLY A 147 -4.85 15.17 6.53
N LEU A 148 -5.09 14.36 5.49
CA LEU A 148 -4.84 14.74 4.11
C LEU A 148 -5.75 15.89 3.67
N HIS A 149 -7.06 15.82 3.96
CA HIS A 149 -8.00 16.88 3.60
C HIS A 149 -7.63 18.21 4.28
N THR A 150 -7.19 18.17 5.55
CA THR A 150 -6.73 19.35 6.27
C THR A 150 -5.51 19.99 5.59
N LYS A 151 -4.53 19.18 5.17
CA LYS A 151 -3.34 19.68 4.46
C LYS A 151 -3.71 20.29 3.11
N VAL A 152 -4.58 19.64 2.34
CA VAL A 152 -5.03 20.16 1.05
C VAL A 152 -5.80 21.47 1.23
N ALA A 153 -6.66 21.57 2.26
CA ALA A 153 -7.37 22.80 2.57
C ALA A 153 -6.40 23.96 2.93
N GLN A 154 -5.34 23.68 3.68
CA GLN A 154 -4.29 24.66 3.99
C GLN A 154 -3.54 25.12 2.73
N VAL A 155 -3.20 24.19 1.83
CA VAL A 155 -2.55 24.52 0.55
C VAL A 155 -3.47 25.40 -0.31
N ALA A 156 -4.75 25.04 -0.43
CA ALA A 156 -5.72 25.85 -1.17
C ALA A 156 -5.92 27.24 -0.54
N ALA A 157 -6.05 27.33 0.79
CA ALA A 157 -6.17 28.60 1.50
C ALA A 157 -4.95 29.50 1.26
N SER A 158 -3.74 28.93 1.31
CA SER A 158 -2.49 29.65 1.03
C SER A 158 -2.36 30.05 -0.44
N ALA A 159 -2.82 29.22 -1.38
CA ALA A 159 -2.71 29.49 -2.81
C ALA A 159 -3.69 30.58 -3.28
N PHE A 160 -4.91 30.58 -2.74
CA PHE A 160 -5.93 31.59 -3.04
C PHE A 160 -5.90 32.80 -2.10
N ASN A 161 -5.03 32.78 -1.08
CA ASN A 161 -4.92 33.82 -0.05
C ASN A 161 -6.27 34.16 0.61
N ILE A 162 -7.02 33.11 0.97
CA ILE A 162 -8.33 33.18 1.62
C ILE A 162 -8.26 32.49 2.99
N PRO A 163 -9.14 32.84 3.94
CA PRO A 163 -9.18 32.14 5.23
C PRO A 163 -9.57 30.67 5.03
N LEU A 164 -9.01 29.78 5.87
CA LEU A 164 -9.28 28.34 5.84
C LEU A 164 -10.78 28.01 5.96
N SER A 165 -11.54 28.86 6.66
CA SER A 165 -13.00 28.73 6.81
C SER A 165 -13.78 28.86 5.49
N SER A 166 -13.17 29.41 4.44
CA SER A 166 -13.77 29.59 3.12
C SER A 166 -13.42 28.47 2.14
N VAL A 167 -12.63 27.48 2.59
CA VAL A 167 -12.23 26.31 1.79
C VAL A 167 -12.95 25.07 2.29
N PHE A 168 -13.62 24.37 1.38
CA PHE A 168 -14.31 23.12 1.63
C PHE A 168 -13.69 22.00 0.81
N ILE A 169 -13.57 20.81 1.39
CA ILE A 169 -13.10 19.62 0.69
C ILE A 169 -14.29 18.70 0.43
N SER A 170 -14.47 18.29 -0.83
CA SER A 170 -15.46 17.29 -1.21
C SER A 170 -14.90 15.88 -1.02
N GLU A 171 -15.80 14.94 -0.77
CA GLU A 171 -15.51 13.51 -0.78
C GLU A 171 -14.91 13.05 -2.12
N THR A 172 -13.95 12.12 -2.02
CA THR A 172 -13.23 11.53 -3.15
C THR A 172 -14.17 10.69 -3.99
N SER A 173 -14.36 11.06 -5.27
CA SER A 173 -15.18 10.34 -6.23
C SER A 173 -14.50 10.29 -7.60
N THR A 174 -14.58 9.13 -8.25
CA THR A 174 -14.03 8.87 -9.60
C THR A 174 -14.70 9.69 -10.69
N ASP A 175 -15.94 10.16 -10.47
CA ASP A 175 -16.66 11.01 -11.43
C ASP A 175 -16.05 12.41 -11.51
N LYS A 176 -15.34 12.83 -10.45
CA LYS A 176 -14.76 14.16 -10.31
C LYS A 176 -13.26 14.17 -10.64
N VAL A 177 -12.54 13.12 -10.23
CA VAL A 177 -11.08 13.02 -10.39
C VAL A 177 -10.72 11.58 -10.76
N ILE A 178 -9.97 11.41 -11.86
CA ILE A 178 -9.47 10.14 -12.40
C ILE A 178 -7.96 10.07 -12.18
#